data_AF-A0A964HXY4-F1
#
_entry.id   AF-A0A964HXY4-F1
#
_cell.length_a   1.000
_cell.length_b   1.000
_cell.length_c   1.000
_cell.angle_alpha   90.00
_cell.angle_beta   90.00
_cell.angle_gamma   90.00
#
_symmetry.space_group_name_H-M   'P 1'
#
loop_
_entity.id
_entity.type
_entity.pdbx_description
1 polymer ?
#
loop_
_entity_poly.entity_id
_entity_poly.type
_entity_poly.pdbx_seq_one_letter_code
_entity_poly.pdbx_strand_id
1 'polypeptide(L)'
;MALAAPSPRVLADVVGRTWIRQLALIAGGAAFVGLSAQIAFYLPWNPAVPLTLQTFAVILTAGALGSLRGAAAMALYALLGSIGLPWFAQASSG
;
A
#
# COMPACT_ATOMS: atom_id res chain seq x y z
N MET A 1 -37.40 14.63 -8.52
CA MET A 1 -36.00 14.69 -9.00
C MET A 1 -35.15 13.88 -8.04
N ALA A 2 -34.99 12.57 -8.29
CA ALA A 2 -34.27 11.68 -7.38
C ALA A 2 -32.78 11.97 -7.49
N LEU A 3 -32.16 12.43 -6.40
CA LEU A 3 -30.72 12.63 -6.32
C LEU A 3 -30.06 11.25 -6.40
N ALA A 4 -29.41 10.95 -7.51
CA ALA A 4 -28.59 9.76 -7.65
C ALA A 4 -27.56 9.74 -6.51
N ALA A 5 -27.69 8.80 -5.58
CA ALA A 5 -26.70 8.61 -4.54
C ALA A 5 -25.34 8.33 -5.22
N PRO A 6 -24.26 9.02 -4.84
CA PRO A 6 -22.96 8.80 -5.46
C PRO A 6 -22.56 7.33 -5.29
N SER A 7 -22.32 6.64 -6.42
CA SER A 7 -21.87 5.25 -6.45
C SER A 7 -20.53 5.11 -5.70
N PRO A 8 -20.36 4.09 -4.83
CA PRO A 8 -19.07 3.80 -4.21
C PRO A 8 -18.00 3.64 -5.30
N ARG A 9 -16.98 4.51 -5.33
CA ARG A 9 -15.98 4.54 -6.40
C ARG A 9 -14.86 3.50 -6.19
N VAL A 10 -14.76 2.95 -4.98
CA VAL A 10 -13.75 1.95 -4.58
C VAL A 10 -14.28 1.09 -3.43
N LEU A 11 -13.67 -0.09 -3.22
CA LEU A 11 -14.04 -1.03 -2.14
C LEU A 11 -14.07 -0.35 -0.77
N ALA A 12 -13.16 0.58 -0.53
CA ALA A 12 -13.12 1.37 0.69
C ALA A 12 -14.31 2.34 0.87
N ASP A 13 -15.11 2.64 -0.16
CA ASP A 13 -16.23 3.57 -0.03
C ASP A 13 -17.55 2.89 0.36
N VAL A 14 -17.58 1.55 0.46
CA VAL A 14 -18.78 0.77 0.84
C VAL A 14 -19.17 0.97 2.31
N VAL A 15 -18.24 1.44 3.14
CA VAL A 15 -18.45 1.69 4.57
C VAL A 15 -18.28 3.20 4.82
N GLY A 16 -18.92 3.77 5.85
CA GLY A 16 -18.94 5.22 6.11
C GLY A 16 -17.54 5.89 6.18
N ARG A 17 -17.49 7.21 5.92
CA ARG A 17 -16.25 7.98 5.75
C ARG A 17 -15.90 8.79 7.01
N THR A 18 -15.20 8.19 7.96
CA THR A 18 -14.66 8.88 9.15
C THR A 18 -13.15 9.12 9.01
N TRP A 19 -12.63 10.19 9.63
CA TRP A 19 -11.20 10.53 9.58
C TRP A 19 -10.31 9.41 10.14
N ILE A 20 -10.73 8.77 11.22
CA ILE A 20 -10.03 7.62 11.84
C ILE A 20 -9.92 6.46 10.84
N ARG A 21 -11.00 6.16 10.11
CA ARG A 21 -10.98 5.11 9.10
C ARG A 21 -10.06 5.44 7.92
N GLN A 22 -10.00 6.70 7.49
CA GLN A 22 -9.09 7.13 6.43
C GLN A 22 -7.63 6.89 6.85
N LEU A 23 -7.27 7.27 8.08
CA LEU A 23 -5.94 7.02 8.64
C LEU A 23 -5.66 5.51 8.75
N ALA A 24 -6.62 4.73 9.24
CA ALA A 24 -6.47 3.28 9.36
C ALA A 24 -6.27 2.60 7.99
N LEU A 25 -6.98 3.05 6.95
CA LEU A 25 -6.82 2.54 5.59
C LEU A 25 -5.46 2.89 4.98
N ILE A 26 -4.97 4.11 5.22
CA ILE A 26 -3.65 4.56 4.76
C ILE A 26 -2.54 3.77 5.48
N ALA A 27 -2.60 3.69 6.81
CA ALA A 27 -1.65 2.94 7.61
C ALA A 27 -1.67 1.44 7.28
N GLY A 28 -2.86 0.85 7.13
CA GLY A 28 -3.05 -0.54 6.73
C GLY A 28 -2.50 -0.82 5.33
N GLY A 29 -2.71 0.08 4.37
CA GLY A 29 -2.13 -0.01 3.02
C GLY A 29 -0.59 0.05 3.05
N ALA A 30 -0.02 0.97 3.83
CA ALA A 30 1.43 1.08 3.97
C ALA A 30 2.04 -0.17 4.63
N ALA A 31 1.42 -0.66 5.72
CA ALA A 31 1.81 -1.89 6.39
C ALA A 31 1.73 -3.11 5.49
N PHE A 32 0.65 -3.24 4.70
CA PHE A 32 0.48 -4.32 3.74
C PHE A 32 1.60 -4.33 2.69
N VAL A 33 1.98 -3.16 2.16
CA VAL A 33 3.10 -3.06 1.21
C VAL A 33 4.43 -3.42 1.88
N GLY A 34 4.73 -2.88 3.06
CA GLY A 34 5.98 -3.19 3.77
C GLY A 34 6.13 -4.66 4.13
N LEU A 35 5.05 -5.32 4.58
CA LEU A 35 5.04 -6.76 4.85
C LEU A 35 5.22 -7.58 3.57
N SER A 36 4.53 -7.19 2.48
CA SER A 36 4.66 -7.86 1.19
C SER A 36 6.05 -7.69 0.57
N ALA A 37 6.73 -6.58 0.85
CA ALA A 37 8.10 -6.33 0.38
C ALA A 37 9.12 -7.32 0.95
N GLN A 38 8.81 -7.96 2.08
CA GLN A 38 9.69 -8.98 2.69
C GLN A 38 9.63 -10.32 1.97
N ILE A 39 8.54 -10.61 1.27
CA ILE A 39 8.38 -11.85 0.52
C ILE A 39 9.18 -11.71 -0.77
N ALA A 40 10.33 -12.40 -0.81
CA ALA A 40 11.35 -12.27 -1.83
C ALA A 40 11.80 -13.66 -2.33
N PHE A 41 11.92 -13.80 -3.65
CA PHE A 41 12.37 -15.01 -4.31
C PHE A 41 13.57 -14.72 -5.21
N TYR A 42 14.59 -15.56 -5.15
CA TYR A 42 15.73 -15.49 -6.04
C TYR A 42 15.48 -16.35 -7.27
N LEU A 43 15.69 -15.79 -8.45
CA LEU A 43 15.49 -16.51 -9.69
C LEU A 43 16.80 -17.18 -10.11
N PRO A 44 16.77 -18.43 -10.63
CA PRO A 44 17.97 -19.17 -11.00
C PRO A 44 18.89 -18.45 -11.99
N TRP A 45 18.33 -17.61 -12.85
CA TRP A 45 19.07 -16.85 -13.87
C TRP A 45 19.48 -15.43 -13.43
N ASN A 46 19.00 -14.93 -12.29
CA ASN A 46 19.39 -13.63 -11.75
C ASN A 46 19.37 -13.65 -10.21
N PRO A 47 20.48 -14.09 -9.58
CA PRO A 47 20.58 -14.15 -8.13
C PRO A 47 20.85 -12.77 -7.48
N ALA A 48 21.21 -11.75 -8.27
CA ALA A 48 21.64 -10.46 -7.72
C ALA A 48 20.47 -9.59 -7.24
N VAL A 49 19.30 -9.72 -7.86
CA VAL A 49 18.12 -8.90 -7.53
C VAL A 49 16.95 -9.80 -7.17
N PRO A 50 16.53 -9.85 -5.89
CA PRO A 50 15.39 -10.64 -5.48
C PRO A 50 14.09 -10.08 -6.09
N LEU A 51 13.22 -10.97 -6.55
CA LEU A 51 11.87 -10.62 -6.96
C LEU A 51 10.97 -10.56 -5.72
N THR A 52 10.43 -9.38 -5.42
CA THR A 52 9.57 -9.18 -4.25
C THR A 52 8.09 -9.04 -4.62
N LEU A 53 7.19 -9.27 -3.66
CA LEU A 53 5.76 -9.01 -3.82
C LEU A 53 5.38 -7.52 -3.64
N GLN A 54 6.36 -6.63 -3.52
CA GLN A 54 6.13 -5.21 -3.26
C GLN A 54 5.29 -4.55 -4.37
N THR A 55 5.67 -4.73 -5.65
CA THR A 55 4.97 -4.09 -6.78
C THR A 55 3.52 -4.54 -6.88
N PHE A 56 3.25 -5.83 -6.66
CA PHE A 56 1.89 -6.36 -6.58
C PHE A 56 1.11 -5.66 -5.46
N ALA A 57 1.70 -5.56 -4.27
CA ALA A 57 1.05 -4.92 -3.13
C ALA A 57 0.78 -3.43 -3.36
N VAL A 58 1.69 -2.70 -3.99
CA VAL A 58 1.53 -1.28 -4.34
C VAL A 58 0.32 -1.08 -5.24
N ILE A 59 0.23 -1.84 -6.34
CA ILE A 59 -0.86 -1.72 -7.32
C ILE A 59 -2.19 -2.14 -6.69
N LEU A 60 -2.20 -3.24 -5.93
CA LEU A 60 -3.39 -3.71 -5.22
C LEU A 60 -3.89 -2.66 -4.22
N THR A 61 -2.98 -2.04 -3.47
CA THR A 61 -3.30 -0.99 -2.49
C THR A 61 -3.89 0.24 -3.19
N ALA A 62 -3.29 0.69 -4.28
CA ALA A 62 -3.80 1.82 -5.06
C ALA A 62 -5.18 1.53 -5.68
N GLY A 63 -5.38 0.32 -6.22
CA GLY A 63 -6.66 -0.11 -6.79
C GLY A 63 -7.76 -0.28 -5.74
N ALA A 64 -7.45 -0.84 -4.58
CA ALA A 64 -8.42 -1.12 -3.52
C ALA A 64 -8.83 0.13 -2.73
N LEU A 65 -7.87 1.03 -2.46
CA LEU A 65 -8.09 2.24 -1.65
C LEU A 65 -8.47 3.47 -2.48
N GLY A 66 -8.17 3.46 -3.77
CA GLY A 66 -8.29 4.59 -4.69
C GLY A 66 -7.02 5.45 -4.72
N SER A 67 -6.89 6.28 -5.75
CA SER A 67 -5.66 7.03 -6.07
C SER A 67 -5.14 7.87 -4.90
N LEU A 68 -5.99 8.64 -4.22
CA LEU A 68 -5.55 9.53 -3.14
C LEU A 68 -5.09 8.76 -1.89
N ARG A 69 -5.86 7.77 -1.45
CA ARG A 69 -5.54 6.96 -0.26
C ARG A 69 -4.33 6.05 -0.54
N GLY A 70 -4.26 5.49 -1.74
CA GLY A 70 -3.11 4.70 -2.19
C GLY A 70 -1.83 5.54 -2.25
N ALA A 71 -1.89 6.74 -2.82
CA ALA A 71 -0.74 7.66 -2.83
C ALA A 71 -0.30 8.05 -1.41
N ALA A 72 -1.24 8.35 -0.52
CA ALA A 72 -0.94 8.62 0.88
C ALA A 72 -0.32 7.40 1.60
N ALA A 73 -0.78 6.18 1.31
CA ALA A 73 -0.19 4.95 1.84
C ALA A 73 1.24 4.76 1.32
N MET A 74 1.52 5.06 0.05
CA MET A 74 2.87 4.97 -0.51
C MET A 74 3.81 6.04 0.05
N ALA A 75 3.29 7.25 0.30
CA ALA A 75 4.05 8.31 0.97
C ALA A 75 4.40 7.91 2.40
N LEU A 76 3.45 7.38 3.16
CA LEU A 76 3.71 6.85 4.50
C LEU A 76 4.69 5.68 4.46
N TYR A 77 4.56 4.79 3.47
CA TYR A 77 5.48 3.68 3.25
C TYR A 77 6.94 4.16 3.08
N ALA A 78 7.14 5.13 2.17
CA ALA A 78 8.44 5.69 1.90
C ALA A 78 9.00 6.46 3.11
N LEU A 79 8.17 7.29 3.77
CA LEU A 79 8.59 8.12 4.90
C LEU A 79 9.14 7.27 6.05
N LEU A 80 8.40 6.23 6.48
CA LEU A 80 8.86 5.40 7.60
C LEU A 80 10.16 4.65 7.24
N GLY A 81 10.27 4.15 6.01
CA GLY A 81 11.51 3.50 5.58
C GLY A 81 12.69 4.47 5.48
N SER A 82 12.42 5.73 5.14
CA SER A 82 13.43 6.78 5.06
C SER A 82 13.92 7.33 6.39
N ILE A 83 13.10 7.25 7.44
CA ILE A 83 13.54 7.61 8.80
C ILE A 83 14.23 6.44 9.52
N GLY A 84 14.50 5.33 8.83
CA GLY A 84 15.27 4.20 9.34
C GLY A 84 14.46 2.96 9.74
N LEU A 85 13.17 2.87 9.43
CA LEU A 85 12.41 1.64 9.65
C LEU A 85 12.83 0.56 8.63
N PRO A 86 13.40 -0.59 9.04
CA PRO A 86 13.91 -1.63 8.15
C PRO A 86 12.79 -2.49 7.56
N TRP A 87 11.94 -1.87 6.74
CA TRP A 87 10.74 -2.50 6.18
C TRP A 87 10.63 -2.42 4.66
N PHE A 88 11.63 -1.83 4.00
CA PHE A 88 11.82 -2.05 2.57
C PHE A 88 12.29 -3.49 2.32
N ALA A 89 12.38 -3.88 1.06
CA ALA A 89 12.79 -5.22 0.67
C ALA A 89 14.07 -5.67 1.40
N GLN A 90 14.09 -6.92 1.88
CA GLN A 90 15.20 -7.50 2.63
C GLN A 90 15.57 -6.72 3.90
N ALA A 91 14.56 -6.20 4.61
CA ALA A 91 14.72 -5.37 5.81
C ALA A 91 15.66 -4.15 5.61
N SER A 92 15.72 -3.60 4.40
CA SER A 92 16.47 -2.37 4.12
C SER A 92 15.72 -1.12 4.59
N SER A 93 16.46 -0.04 4.79
CA SER A 93 16.00 1.31 5.17
C SER A 93 17.02 2.35 4.73
N GLY A 94 16.65 3.64 4.65
CA GLY A 94 17.59 4.72 4.34
C GLY A 94 16.95 6.04 3.97
#